data_AF-A0A2P5BQ54-F1
#
_entry.id   AF-A0A2P5BQ54-F1
#
_cell.length_a   1.000
_cell.length_b   1.000
_cell.length_c   1.000
_cell.angle_alpha   90.00
_cell.angle_beta   90.00
_cell.angle_gamma   90.00
#
_symmetry.space_group_name_H-M   'P 1'
#
loop_
_entity.id
_entity.type
_entity.pdbx_description
1 polymer ?
#
loop_
_entity_poly.entity_id
_entity_poly.type
_entity_poly.pdbx_seq_one_letter_code
_entity_poly.pdbx_strand_id
1 'polypeptide(L)' 'MMGSVVGLKKLTPILLSYCLLLLLYSTQSAHFKYCDIRDYAVKVHGVKISPDPVVIHKPATFKISASTGLLHS' A
#
# COMPACT_ATOMS: atom_id res chain seq x y z
N MET A 1 7.02 39.70 -30.13
CA MET A 1 7.22 38.32 -29.62
C MET A 1 6.84 38.29 -28.14
N MET A 2 5.54 38.13 -27.85
CA MET A 2 5.04 37.98 -26.48
C MET A 2 4.34 36.62 -26.42
N GLY A 3 5.16 35.56 -26.40
CA GLY A 3 4.71 34.20 -26.17
C GLY A 3 4.54 34.01 -24.67
N SER A 4 3.30 34.20 -24.23
CA SER A 4 2.83 34.27 -22.87
C SER A 4 3.45 33.24 -21.92
N VAL A 5 4.00 33.76 -20.83
CA VAL A 5 4.24 33.10 -19.54
C VAL A 5 2.90 32.65 -18.92
N VAL A 6 2.21 31.69 -19.54
CA VAL A 6 0.96 31.14 -18.99
C VAL A 6 1.30 30.18 -17.86
N GLY A 7 1.37 30.71 -16.63
CA GLY A 7 0.76 30.04 -15.47
C GLY A 7 1.56 28.97 -14.72
N LEU A 8 2.84 29.18 -14.41
CA LEU A 8 3.64 28.29 -13.54
C LEU A 8 2.96 27.97 -12.19
N LYS A 9 2.12 28.88 -11.68
CA LYS A 9 1.40 28.77 -10.38
C LYS A 9 0.20 27.82 -10.38
N LYS A 10 -0.40 27.52 -11.54
CA LYS A 10 -1.59 26.64 -11.65
C LYS A 10 -1.24 25.20 -12.00
N LEU A 11 -0.06 24.96 -12.56
CA LEU A 11 0.48 23.62 -12.82
C LEU A 11 1.06 22.97 -11.55
N THR A 12 1.49 23.77 -10.58
CA THR A 12 2.04 23.31 -9.29
C THR A 12 1.06 22.45 -8.46
N PRO A 13 -0.21 22.85 -8.22
CA PRO A 13 -1.13 22.04 -7.43
C PRO A 13 -1.51 20.72 -8.11
N ILE A 14 -1.56 20.69 -9.44
CA ILE A 14 -1.89 19.49 -10.23
C ILE A 14 -0.74 18.48 -10.17
N LEU A 15 0.50 18.96 -10.30
CA LEU A 15 1.67 18.09 -10.17
C LEU A 15 1.81 17.55 -8.74
N LEU A 16 1.53 18.38 -7.73
CA LEU A 16 1.55 17.97 -6.33
C LEU A 16 0.46 16.94 -6.01
N SER A 17 -0.75 17.13 -6.53
CA SER A 17 -1.84 16.16 -6.34
C SER A 17 -1.55 14.82 -7.01
N TYR A 18 -0.96 14.84 -8.21
CA TYR A 18 -0.53 13.64 -8.92
C TYR A 18 0.55 12.87 -8.17
N CYS A 19 1.54 13.56 -7.59
CA CYS A 19 2.53 12.94 -6.70
C CYS A 19 1.87 12.29 -5.47
N LEU A 20 0.94 12.98 -4.80
CA LEU A 20 0.22 12.39 -3.66
C LEU A 20 -0.56 11.13 -4.04
N LEU A 21 -1.22 11.13 -5.20
CA LEU A 21 -1.94 9.97 -5.73
C LEU A 21 -1.00 8.79 -6.02
N LEU A 22 0.19 9.06 -6.58
CA LEU A 22 1.21 8.03 -6.81
C LEU A 22 1.74 7.42 -5.49
N LEU A 23 1.94 8.24 -4.45
CA LEU A 23 2.32 7.74 -3.13
C LEU A 23 1.24 6.81 -2.55
N LEU A 24 -0.03 7.13 -2.71
CA LEU A 24 -1.16 6.30 -2.24
C LEU A 24 -1.27 4.98 -3.02
N TYR A 25 -1.05 5.02 -4.33
CA TYR A 25 -1.15 3.84 -5.21
C TYR A 25 -0.03 2.81 -5.02
N SER A 26 1.10 3.20 -4.42
CA SER A 26 2.26 2.31 -4.22
C SER A 26 2.07 1.19 -3.16
N THR A 27 0.84 0.99 -2.67
CA THR A 27 0.53 -0.05 -1.69
C THR A 27 0.21 -1.39 -2.36
N GLN A 28 1.24 -2.07 -2.87
CA GLN A 28 1.10 -3.45 -3.32
C GLN A 28 1.05 -4.38 -2.09
N SER A 29 -0.14 -4.89 -1.77
CA SER A 29 -0.32 -5.99 -0.82
C SER A 29 -0.32 -7.29 -1.62
N ALA A 30 0.35 -8.31 -1.09
CA ALA A 30 0.23 -9.67 -1.61
C ALA A 30 -1.22 -10.12 -1.51
N HIS A 31 -1.72 -10.75 -2.57
CA HIS A 31 -3.04 -11.33 -2.61
C HIS A 31 -3.01 -12.70 -1.92
N PHE A 32 -3.73 -12.83 -0.81
CA PHE A 32 -3.87 -14.09 -0.06
C PHE A 32 -5.34 -14.36 0.23
N LYS A 33 -5.66 -15.62 0.54
CA LYS A 33 -7.00 -16.05 0.95
C LYS A 33 -6.90 -17.03 2.11
N TYR A 34 -7.92 -17.06 2.95
CA TYR A 34 -8.08 -18.13 3.93
C TYR A 34 -8.45 -19.43 3.24
N CYS A 35 -8.01 -20.55 3.82
CA CYS A 35 -8.30 -21.88 3.28
C CYS A 35 -9.77 -22.27 3.42
N ASP A 36 -10.47 -21.72 4.41
CA ASP A 36 -11.85 -22.02 4.74
C ASP A 36 -12.56 -20.82 5.39
N ILE A 37 -13.85 -21.02 5.68
CA ILE A 37 -14.75 -20.04 6.30
C ILE A 37 -14.84 -20.21 7.82
N ARG A 38 -13.72 -20.44 8.50
CA ARG A 38 -13.68 -20.46 9.96
C ARG A 38 -13.50 -19.05 10.53
N ASP A 39 -14.01 -18.83 11.73
CA ASP A 39 -13.76 -17.59 12.46
C ASP A 39 -12.42 -17.68 13.20
N TYR A 40 -11.35 -17.31 12.51
CA TYR A 40 -10.01 -17.29 13.07
C TYR A 40 -9.92 -16.21 14.17
N ALA A 41 -9.32 -16.56 15.31
CA ALA A 41 -9.07 -15.62 16.40
C ALA A 41 -8.23 -14.40 15.98
N VAL A 42 -7.42 -14.56 14.92
CA VAL A 42 -6.66 -13.50 14.27
C VAL A 42 -7.17 -13.31 12.85
N LYS A 43 -7.62 -12.10 12.53
CA LYS A 43 -8.02 -11.70 11.18
C LYS A 43 -6.92 -10.85 10.56
N VAL A 44 -6.20 -11.43 9.61
CA VAL A 44 -5.27 -10.76 8.69
C VAL A 44 -6.06 -10.01 7.61
N HIS A 45 -5.70 -8.75 7.42
CA HIS A 45 -6.29 -7.82 6.44
C HIS A 45 -5.37 -7.55 5.26
N GLY A 46 -4.07 -7.72 5.42
CA GLY A 46 -3.08 -7.41 4.40
C GLY A 46 -1.70 -7.92 4.74
N VAL A 47 -0.93 -8.25 3.72
CA VAL A 47 0.46 -8.70 3.82
C VAL A 47 1.28 -7.95 2.80
N LYS A 48 2.26 -7.15 3.24
CA LYS A 48 3.27 -6.56 2.35
C LYS A 48 4.55 -7.38 2.45
N ILE A 49 5.03 -7.83 1.29
CA ILE A 49 6.23 -8.66 1.17
C ILE A 49 7.32 -7.81 0.51
N SER A 50 8.55 -7.88 1.01
CA SER A 50 9.69 -7.20 0.41
C SER A 50 10.96 -8.03 0.52
N PRO A 51 11.62 -8.40 -0.60
CA PRO A 51 11.15 -8.25 -1.98
C PRO A 51 9.97 -9.18 -2.31
N ASP A 52 9.15 -8.80 -3.28
CA ASP A 52 8.07 -9.61 -3.86
C ASP A 52 8.29 -9.75 -5.39
N PRO A 53 8.57 -10.95 -5.93
CA PRO A 53 8.61 -12.24 -5.25
C PRO A 53 9.81 -12.38 -4.32
N VAL A 54 9.67 -13.24 -3.30
CA VAL A 54 10.74 -13.54 -2.35
C VAL A 54 11.94 -14.13 -3.07
N VAL A 55 13.13 -13.59 -2.78
CA VAL A 55 14.39 -14.07 -3.37
C VAL A 55 15.01 -15.10 -2.44
N ILE A 56 15.27 -16.29 -2.98
CA ILE A 56 15.86 -17.41 -2.23
C ILE A 56 17.26 -17.02 -1.71
N HIS A 57 17.60 -17.47 -0.51
CA HIS A 57 18.88 -17.19 0.17
C HIS A 57 19.14 -15.70 0.44
N LYS A 58 18.10 -14.86 0.36
CA LYS A 58 18.16 -13.45 0.75
C LYS A 58 17.13 -13.18 1.84
N PRO A 59 17.40 -12.24 2.76
CA PRO A 59 16.41 -11.82 3.74
C PRO A 59 15.15 -11.26 3.07
N ALA A 60 13.99 -11.60 3.62
CA ALA A 60 12.71 -11.06 3.22
C ALA A 60 11.97 -10.49 4.44
N THR A 61 11.22 -9.41 4.24
CA THR A 61 10.40 -8.77 5.26
C THR A 61 8.94 -8.97 4.93
N PHE A 62 8.17 -9.39 5.94
CA PHE A 62 6.72 -9.52 5.87
C PHE A 62 6.10 -8.53 6.86
N LYS A 63 5.33 -7.57 6.37
CA LYS A 63 4.51 -6.67 7.20
C LYS A 63 3.07 -7.14 7.15
N ILE A 64 2.56 -7.59 8.29
CA ILE A 64 1.24 -8.19 8.42
C ILE A 64 0.33 -7.20 9.15
N SER A 65 -0.78 -6.84 8.51
CA SER A 65 -1.85 -6.07 9.14
C SER A 65 -2.91 -7.05 9.65
N ALA A 66 -3.10 -7.14 10.97
CA ALA A 66 -4.05 -8.08 11.55
C ALA A 66 -4.74 -7.52 12.80
N SER A 67 -5.87 -8.11 13.17
CA SER A 67 -6.62 -7.81 14.39
C SER A 67 -7.00 -9.09 15.12
N THR A 68 -7.00 -9.06 16.44
CA THR A 68 -7.56 -10.12 17.29
C THR A 68 -8.92 -9.68 17.81
N GLY A 69 -9.88 -10.60 17.89
CA GLY A 69 -11.07 -10.35 18.70
C GLY A 69 -10.67 -10.36 20.18
N LEU A 70 -10.92 -9.28 20.91
CA LEU A 70 -10.79 -9.31 22.37
C LEU A 70 -11.75 -10.40 22.89
N LEU A 71 -11.22 -11.44 23.54
CA LEU A 71 -12.01 -12.13 24.55
C LEU A 71 -12.37 -11.05 25.58
N HIS A 72 -13.67 -10.87 25.82
CA HIS A 72 -14.21 -10.01 26.85
C HIS A 72 -13.34 -10.13 28.11
N SER A 73 -12.68 -9.03 28.52
CA SER A 73 -11.94 -8.97 29.78
C SER A 73 -12.89 -8.99 30.97
#